data_AF-A0A970T6X4-F1
#
_entry.id   AF-A0A970T6X4-F1
#
_cell.length_a   1.000
_cell.length_b   1.000
_cell.length_c   1.000
_cell.angle_alpha   90.00
_cell.angle_beta   90.00
_cell.angle_gamma   90.00
#
_symmetry.space_group_name_H-M   'P 1'
#
loop_
_entity.id
_entity.type
_entity.pdbx_description
1 polymer ?
#
loop_
_entity_poly.entity_id
_entity_poly.type
_entity_poly.pdbx_seq_one_letter_code
_entity_poly.pdbx_strand_id
1 'polypeptide(L)'
;MKRKYPPHGWLGIFLVIIFWHMNWNLDGLRTHWMFFPLWLGFILAVDGLVYKRQGTSLIKRNLKGFILLFVLSVPLWWLFELFNEVLQNWNYEGREYFSDITYALYASLNFSIVLPAVFESAELVSTFNLRDFAPHWKTGRRLQLIFFVSGWIMLFLLLVWPEIFFPLVWVSVYFIVEPVNYRLGFKNLFHQTEKGNWR
;
A
#
# COMPACT_ATOMS: atom_id res chain seq x y z
N MET A 1 30.22 -4.99 9.76
CA MET A 1 30.59 -4.02 8.71
C MET A 1 29.40 -3.09 8.45
N LYS A 2 29.58 -1.76 8.54
CA LYS A 2 28.51 -0.80 8.20
C LYS A 2 28.26 -0.89 6.69
N ARG A 3 27.07 -1.32 6.28
CA ARG A 3 26.71 -1.42 4.85
C ARG A 3 26.54 -0.01 4.28
N LYS A 4 27.01 0.20 3.05
CA LYS A 4 26.84 1.47 2.34
C LYS A 4 25.39 1.57 1.84
N TYR A 5 24.87 2.79 1.80
CA TYR A 5 23.58 3.07 1.19
C TYR A 5 23.69 2.86 -0.32
N PRO A 6 22.81 2.08 -0.96
CA PRO A 6 22.99 1.64 -2.33
C PRO A 6 22.68 2.76 -3.34
N PRO A 7 23.19 2.68 -4.59
CA PRO A 7 22.99 3.72 -5.59
C PRO A 7 21.52 4.04 -5.90
N HIS A 8 20.64 3.03 -5.96
CA HIS A 8 19.21 3.23 -6.20
C HIS A 8 18.54 4.01 -5.06
N GLY A 9 19.01 3.85 -3.82
CA GLY A 9 18.53 4.63 -2.69
C GLY A 9 18.89 6.12 -2.82
N TRP A 10 20.07 6.43 -3.35
CA TRP A 10 20.48 7.82 -3.63
C TRP A 10 19.67 8.42 -4.78
N LEU A 11 19.41 7.63 -5.83
CA LEU A 11 18.48 8.02 -6.89
C LEU A 11 17.09 8.32 -6.30
N GLY A 12 16.62 7.49 -5.35
CA GLY A 12 15.35 7.72 -4.66
C GLY A 12 15.30 9.06 -3.94
N ILE A 13 16.33 9.39 -3.16
CA ILE A 13 16.44 10.70 -2.47
C ILE A 13 16.45 11.85 -3.47
N PHE A 14 17.21 11.72 -4.56
CA PHE A 14 17.26 12.73 -5.61
C PHE A 14 15.89 12.99 -6.25
N LEU A 15 15.16 11.92 -6.60
CA LEU A 15 13.80 12.01 -7.12
C LEU A 15 12.88 12.71 -6.11
N VAL A 16 12.92 12.33 -4.83
CA VAL A 16 12.09 12.96 -3.80
C VAL A 16 12.36 14.46 -3.73
N ILE A 17 13.64 14.87 -3.64
CA ILE A 17 14.00 16.28 -3.52
C ILE A 17 13.50 17.09 -4.73
N ILE A 18 13.76 16.60 -5.94
CA ILE A 18 13.41 17.32 -7.17
C ILE A 18 11.90 17.39 -7.34
N PHE A 19 11.21 16.25 -7.29
CA PHE A 19 9.78 16.23 -7.58
C PHE A 19 8.97 16.87 -6.45
N TRP A 20 9.44 16.82 -5.20
CA TRP A 20 8.84 17.60 -4.12
C TRP A 20 8.99 19.09 -4.38
N HIS A 21 10.21 19.56 -4.67
CA HIS A 21 10.46 20.96 -4.95
C HIS A 21 9.65 21.46 -6.15
N MET A 22 9.66 20.74 -7.26
CA MET A 22 8.89 21.09 -8.46
C MET A 22 7.38 21.11 -8.17
N ASN A 23 6.88 20.19 -7.35
CA ASN A 23 5.45 20.13 -7.01
C ASN A 23 4.98 21.33 -6.18
N TRP A 24 5.88 22.02 -5.48
CA TRP A 24 5.55 23.25 -4.76
C TRP A 24 5.76 24.52 -5.57
N ASN A 25 6.61 24.50 -6.60
CA ASN A 25 7.04 25.71 -7.30
C ASN A 25 6.50 25.86 -8.72
N LEU A 26 5.92 24.81 -9.31
CA LEU A 26 5.26 24.90 -10.61
C LEU A 26 3.75 25.13 -10.45
N ASP A 27 3.11 25.54 -11.54
CA ASP A 27 1.66 25.71 -11.61
C ASP A 27 0.99 24.60 -12.43
N GLY A 28 -0.34 24.63 -12.51
CA GLY A 28 -1.13 23.72 -13.33
C GLY A 28 -1.13 22.27 -12.82
N LEU A 29 -1.18 21.32 -13.76
CA LEU A 29 -1.40 19.88 -13.50
C LEU A 29 -0.18 19.15 -12.90
N ARG A 30 0.80 19.86 -12.37
CA ARG A 30 2.07 19.31 -11.86
C ARG A 30 1.90 18.08 -10.97
N THR A 31 0.91 18.05 -10.08
CA THR A 31 0.69 16.95 -9.15
C THR A 31 0.40 15.65 -9.90
N HIS A 32 -0.35 15.71 -11.01
CA HIS A 32 -0.66 14.54 -11.84
C HIS A 32 0.62 13.92 -12.44
N TRP A 33 1.60 14.75 -12.77
CA TRP A 33 2.87 14.34 -13.40
C TRP A 33 3.95 13.94 -12.38
N MET A 34 3.97 14.62 -11.24
CA MET A 34 5.05 14.52 -10.26
C MET A 34 4.77 13.52 -9.15
N PHE A 35 3.50 13.12 -8.96
CA PHE A 35 3.11 12.15 -7.94
C PHE A 35 3.86 10.82 -8.10
N PHE A 36 3.79 10.19 -9.27
CA PHE A 36 4.47 8.92 -9.52
C PHE A 36 5.99 8.97 -9.25
N PRO A 37 6.78 9.87 -9.87
CA PRO A 37 8.22 9.87 -9.67
C PRO A 37 8.63 10.28 -8.24
N LEU A 38 7.85 11.12 -7.56
CA LEU A 38 8.05 11.43 -6.13
C LEU A 38 7.93 10.16 -5.28
N TRP A 39 6.84 9.40 -5.45
CA TRP A 39 6.58 8.19 -4.69
C TRP A 39 7.51 7.03 -5.08
N LEU A 40 7.88 6.91 -6.35
CA LEU A 40 8.96 6.02 -6.77
C LEU A 40 10.27 6.37 -6.06
N GLY A 41 10.55 7.67 -5.92
CA GLY A 41 11.67 8.17 -5.14
C GLY A 41 11.63 7.72 -3.68
N PHE A 42 10.47 7.85 -3.04
CA PHE A 42 10.24 7.36 -1.68
C PHE A 42 10.50 5.86 -1.56
N ILE A 43 9.91 5.05 -2.44
CA ILE A 43 10.04 3.58 -2.45
C ILE A 43 11.53 3.19 -2.56
N LEU A 44 12.25 3.77 -3.52
CA LEU A 44 13.68 3.47 -3.72
C LEU A 44 14.54 3.91 -2.52
N ALA A 45 14.23 5.07 -1.92
CA ALA A 45 14.94 5.56 -0.76
C ALA A 45 14.73 4.65 0.46
N VAL A 46 13.49 4.19 0.69
CA VAL A 46 13.16 3.27 1.77
C VAL A 46 13.83 1.91 1.55
N ASP A 47 13.77 1.33 0.35
CA ASP A 47 14.48 0.06 0.04
C ASP A 47 15.98 0.18 0.34
N GLY A 48 16.59 1.30 -0.07
CA GLY A 48 17.99 1.58 0.22
C GLY A 48 18.30 1.64 1.72
N LEU A 49 17.37 2.16 2.53
CA LEU A 49 17.52 2.27 3.98
C LEU A 49 17.37 0.90 4.65
N VAL A 50 16.40 0.10 4.20
CA VAL A 50 16.23 -1.31 4.60
C VAL A 50 17.51 -2.09 4.30
N TYR A 51 18.03 -1.99 3.07
CA TYR A 51 19.28 -2.64 2.68
C TYR A 51 20.47 -2.22 3.55
N LYS A 52 20.59 -0.93 3.87
CA LYS A 52 21.64 -0.43 4.77
C LYS A 52 21.52 -1.03 6.17
N ARG A 53 20.31 -1.21 6.69
CA ARG A 53 20.04 -1.70 8.05
C ARG A 53 20.15 -3.22 8.16
N GLN A 54 19.55 -3.98 7.25
CA GLN A 54 19.45 -5.45 7.32
C GLN A 54 20.32 -6.18 6.30
N GLY A 55 20.77 -5.53 5.22
CA GLY A 55 21.61 -6.12 4.17
C GLY A 55 20.87 -6.87 3.09
N THR A 56 19.55 -6.86 3.18
CA THR A 56 18.61 -7.34 2.19
C THR A 56 17.50 -6.30 2.10
N SER A 57 16.72 -6.35 1.03
CA SER A 57 15.57 -5.49 0.76
C SER A 57 14.71 -6.18 -0.31
N LEU A 58 13.50 -5.69 -0.61
CA LEU A 58 12.65 -6.33 -1.63
C LEU A 58 13.35 -6.36 -2.99
N ILE A 59 13.98 -5.25 -3.41
CA ILE A 59 14.68 -5.15 -4.70
C ILE A 59 15.82 -6.17 -4.76
N LYS A 60 16.62 -6.27 -3.69
CA LYS A 60 17.79 -7.17 -3.67
C LYS A 60 17.41 -8.64 -3.51
N ARG A 61 16.31 -8.94 -2.84
CA ARG A 61 15.85 -10.30 -2.57
C ARG A 61 15.08 -10.88 -3.76
N ASN A 62 14.19 -10.11 -4.38
CA ASN A 62 13.39 -10.57 -5.50
C ASN A 62 12.86 -9.40 -6.34
N LEU A 63 13.64 -8.95 -7.33
CA LEU A 63 13.25 -7.86 -8.23
C LEU A 63 11.94 -8.14 -8.98
N LYS A 64 11.70 -9.39 -9.39
CA LYS A 64 10.45 -9.76 -10.07
C LYS A 64 9.24 -9.59 -9.16
N GLY A 65 9.36 -10.04 -7.91
CA GLY A 65 8.33 -9.85 -6.88
C GLY A 65 8.10 -8.37 -6.56
N PHE A 66 9.17 -7.57 -6.48
CA PHE A 66 9.08 -6.13 -6.30
C PHE A 66 8.32 -5.44 -7.45
N ILE A 67 8.65 -5.76 -8.71
CA ILE A 67 7.92 -5.22 -9.88
C ILE A 67 6.45 -5.67 -9.88
N LEU A 68 6.19 -6.92 -9.46
CA LEU A 68 4.82 -7.43 -9.38
C LEU A 68 3.96 -6.64 -8.38
N LEU A 69 4.55 -6.05 -7.32
CA LEU A 69 3.82 -5.17 -6.42
C LEU A 69 3.22 -3.96 -7.16
N PHE A 70 3.97 -3.36 -8.10
CA PHE A 70 3.45 -2.26 -8.90
C PHE A 70 2.26 -2.69 -9.76
N VAL A 71 2.39 -3.83 -10.43
CA VAL A 71 1.34 -4.38 -11.31
C VAL A 71 0.08 -4.74 -10.52
N LEU A 72 0.23 -5.38 -9.35
CA LEU A 72 -0.92 -5.78 -8.51
C LEU A 72 -1.56 -4.60 -7.78
N SER A 73 -0.81 -3.51 -7.56
CA SER A 73 -1.33 -2.30 -6.91
C SER A 73 -2.38 -1.59 -7.78
N VAL A 74 -2.25 -1.67 -9.11
CA VAL A 74 -3.20 -1.06 -10.05
C VAL A 74 -4.62 -1.59 -9.87
N PRO A 75 -4.93 -2.89 -10.09
CA PRO A 75 -6.28 -3.40 -9.92
C PRO A 75 -6.76 -3.31 -8.47
N LEU A 76 -5.85 -3.38 -7.49
CA LEU A 76 -6.21 -3.20 -6.09
C LEU A 76 -6.76 -1.80 -5.83
N TRP A 77 -6.12 -0.75 -6.34
CA TRP A 77 -6.61 0.61 -6.12
C TRP A 77 -7.86 0.93 -6.96
N TRP A 78 -7.96 0.39 -8.18
CA TRP A 78 -9.19 0.52 -8.98
C TRP A 78 -10.42 -0.10 -8.28
N LEU A 79 -10.24 -1.12 -7.43
CA LEU A 79 -11.31 -1.61 -6.55
C LEU A 79 -11.76 -0.52 -5.55
N PHE A 80 -10.83 0.26 -5.00
CA PHE A 80 -11.17 1.38 -4.13
C PHE A 80 -11.84 2.53 -4.90
N GLU A 81 -11.45 2.78 -6.15
CA GLU A 81 -12.18 3.73 -7.01
C GLU A 81 -13.62 3.29 -7.26
N LEU A 82 -13.86 1.98 -7.47
CA LEU A 82 -15.21 1.45 -7.59
C LEU A 82 -16.05 1.71 -6.33
N PHE A 83 -15.46 1.56 -5.14
CA PHE A 83 -16.14 1.96 -3.91
C PHE A 83 -16.33 3.48 -3.84
N ASN A 84 -15.36 4.26 -4.27
CA ASN A 84 -15.42 5.70 -4.27
C ASN A 84 -16.54 6.26 -5.17
N GLU A 85 -16.96 5.56 -6.22
CA GLU A 85 -18.13 5.94 -7.01
C GLU A 85 -19.41 6.02 -6.16
N VAL A 86 -19.53 5.18 -5.13
CA VAL A 86 -20.66 5.21 -4.18
C VAL A 86 -20.36 6.16 -3.01
N LEU A 87 -19.14 6.11 -2.48
CA LEU A 87 -18.78 6.82 -1.26
C LEU A 87 -18.57 8.32 -1.50
N GLN A 88 -18.16 8.72 -2.70
CA GLN A 88 -17.74 10.08 -3.05
C GLN A 88 -16.76 10.67 -2.02
N ASN A 89 -15.86 9.82 -1.50
CA ASN A 89 -14.96 10.13 -0.39
C ASN A 89 -13.77 10.98 -0.85
N TRP A 90 -13.35 10.83 -2.10
CA TRP A 90 -12.34 11.67 -2.71
C TRP A 90 -12.73 12.11 -4.12
N ASN A 91 -12.29 13.31 -4.50
CA ASN A 91 -12.41 13.83 -5.84
C ASN A 91 -11.03 14.25 -6.36
N TYR A 92 -10.77 13.98 -7.64
CA TYR A 92 -9.52 14.32 -8.29
C TYR A 92 -9.67 15.64 -9.04
N GLU A 93 -9.25 16.73 -8.42
CA GLU A 93 -9.21 18.03 -9.09
C GLU A 93 -8.27 18.00 -10.31
N GLY A 94 -8.73 18.56 -11.42
CA GLY A 94 -8.01 18.56 -12.68
C GLY A 94 -8.17 17.28 -13.51
N ARG A 95 -9.03 16.34 -13.11
CA ARG A 95 -9.45 15.21 -13.96
C ARG A 95 -10.05 15.69 -15.29
N GLU A 96 -10.79 16.79 -15.25
CA GLU A 96 -11.51 17.39 -16.38
C GLU A 96 -10.60 17.80 -17.55
N TYR A 97 -9.29 17.92 -17.32
CA TYR A 97 -8.30 18.22 -18.37
C TYR A 97 -7.83 16.97 -19.15
N PHE A 98 -8.31 15.78 -18.79
CA PHE A 98 -7.89 14.52 -19.41
C PHE A 98 -9.08 13.81 -20.06
N SER A 99 -8.82 13.12 -21.18
CA SER A 99 -9.77 12.12 -21.70
C SER A 99 -9.86 10.92 -20.76
N ASP A 100 -10.95 10.15 -20.79
CA ASP A 100 -11.14 8.99 -19.93
C ASP A 100 -10.00 7.96 -20.05
N ILE A 101 -9.53 7.70 -21.27
CA ILE A 101 -8.43 6.76 -21.52
C ILE A 101 -7.12 7.32 -20.95
N THR A 102 -6.85 8.60 -21.20
CA THR A 102 -5.64 9.26 -20.70
C THR A 102 -5.62 9.27 -19.18
N TYR A 103 -6.74 9.63 -18.56
CA TYR A 103 -6.90 9.58 -17.12
C TYR A 103 -6.72 8.17 -16.58
N ALA A 104 -7.35 7.16 -17.18
CA ALA A 104 -7.22 5.78 -16.72
C ALA A 104 -5.77 5.28 -16.74
N LEU A 105 -4.99 5.65 -17.77
CA LEU A 105 -3.56 5.32 -17.85
C LEU A 105 -2.73 6.05 -16.78
N TYR A 106 -2.92 7.36 -16.60
CA TYR A 106 -2.19 8.12 -15.57
C TYR A 106 -2.58 7.73 -14.15
N ALA A 107 -3.88 7.55 -13.89
CA ALA A 107 -4.39 7.06 -12.62
C ALA A 107 -3.80 5.68 -12.33
N SER A 108 -3.81 4.74 -13.29
CA SER A 108 -3.18 3.42 -13.13
C SER A 108 -1.69 3.52 -12.79
N LEU A 109 -0.95 4.41 -13.44
CA LEU A 109 0.45 4.65 -13.12
C LEU A 109 0.61 5.13 -11.68
N ASN A 110 -0.16 6.13 -11.26
CA ASN A 110 -0.13 6.67 -9.90
C ASN A 110 -0.58 5.63 -8.85
N PHE A 111 -1.58 4.81 -9.16
CA PHE A 111 -2.07 3.74 -8.29
C PHE A 111 -1.09 2.59 -8.11
N SER A 112 -0.17 2.41 -9.06
CA SER A 112 0.83 1.35 -9.00
C SER A 112 1.80 1.48 -7.79
N ILE A 113 1.90 2.65 -7.17
CA ILE A 113 2.88 2.91 -6.09
C ILE A 113 2.44 2.41 -4.71
N VAL A 114 1.15 2.14 -4.49
CA VAL A 114 0.60 1.96 -3.15
C VAL A 114 1.16 0.71 -2.48
N LEU A 115 1.04 -0.46 -3.12
CA LEU A 115 1.62 -1.69 -2.57
C LEU A 115 3.13 -1.59 -2.34
N PRO A 116 3.97 -1.20 -3.31
CA PRO A 116 5.42 -1.13 -3.06
C PRO A 116 5.76 -0.13 -1.95
N ALA A 117 5.07 1.01 -1.83
CA ALA A 117 5.27 1.95 -0.72
C ALA A 117 4.91 1.34 0.64
N VAL A 118 3.79 0.63 0.73
CA VAL A 118 3.35 -0.04 1.97
C VAL A 118 4.32 -1.15 2.36
N PHE A 119 4.71 -2.01 1.42
CA PHE A 119 5.60 -3.15 1.70
C PHE A 119 7.03 -2.72 2.05
N GLU A 120 7.59 -1.71 1.37
CA GLU A 120 8.89 -1.14 1.74
C GLU A 120 8.84 -0.49 3.13
N SER A 121 7.77 0.26 3.43
CA SER A 121 7.59 0.85 4.76
C SER A 121 7.46 -0.22 5.84
N ALA A 122 6.72 -1.29 5.57
CA ALA A 122 6.60 -2.42 6.49
C ALA A 122 7.94 -3.11 6.74
N GLU A 123 8.76 -3.33 5.69
CA GLU A 123 10.10 -3.90 5.86
C GLU A 123 11.03 -2.95 6.61
N LEU A 124 10.90 -1.63 6.41
CA LEU A 124 11.62 -0.65 7.20
C LEU A 124 11.22 -0.72 8.68
N VAL A 125 9.93 -0.76 8.99
CA VAL A 125 9.41 -0.88 10.36
C VAL A 125 9.90 -2.19 11.01
N SER A 126 9.94 -3.30 10.27
CA SER A 126 10.43 -4.58 10.79
C SER A 126 11.93 -4.61 11.09
N THR A 127 12.68 -3.62 10.59
CA THR A 127 14.09 -3.42 10.98
C THR A 127 14.27 -2.81 12.38
N PHE A 128 13.21 -2.34 13.02
CA PHE A 128 13.22 -1.86 14.40
C PHE A 128 12.79 -2.98 15.35
N ASN A 129 13.32 -2.99 16.57
CA ASN A 129 12.99 -4.04 17.56
C ASN A 129 11.62 -3.74 18.23
N LEU A 130 10.54 -3.88 17.47
CA LEU A 130 9.16 -3.65 17.94
C LEU A 130 8.46 -4.92 18.44
N ARG A 131 9.23 -6.00 18.66
CA ARG A 131 8.72 -7.33 19.05
C ARG A 131 7.97 -7.34 20.38
N ASP A 132 8.28 -6.41 21.27
CA ASP A 132 7.70 -6.40 22.61
C ASP A 132 6.23 -5.91 22.60
N PHE A 133 5.78 -5.28 21.51
CA PHE A 133 4.40 -4.78 21.34
C PHE A 133 3.54 -5.67 20.47
N ALA A 134 4.06 -6.81 20.03
CA ALA A 134 3.43 -7.64 19.03
C ALA A 134 2.35 -8.55 19.67
N PRO A 135 1.05 -8.39 19.30
CA PRO A 135 0.01 -9.22 19.87
C PRO A 135 0.20 -10.69 19.48
N HIS A 136 -0.19 -11.58 20.39
CA HIS A 136 -0.16 -13.03 20.19
C HIS A 136 -1.49 -13.63 20.63
N TRP A 137 -2.30 -14.06 19.67
CA TRP A 137 -3.54 -14.77 19.92
C TRP A 137 -3.69 -15.96 18.98
N LYS A 138 -4.49 -16.94 19.39
CA LYS A 138 -4.82 -18.11 18.55
C LYS A 138 -5.95 -17.75 17.59
N THR A 139 -5.76 -18.01 16.30
CA THR A 139 -6.78 -17.78 15.28
C THR A 139 -7.71 -18.99 15.24
N GLY A 140 -8.67 -19.02 16.14
CA GLY A 140 -9.72 -20.05 16.14
C GLY A 140 -10.74 -19.87 15.01
N ARG A 141 -11.50 -20.93 14.69
CA ARG A 141 -12.61 -20.90 13.72
C ARG A 141 -13.63 -19.80 14.01
N ARG A 142 -13.86 -19.49 15.29
CA ARG A 142 -14.75 -18.40 15.72
C ARG A 142 -14.25 -17.03 15.27
N LEU A 143 -12.95 -16.75 15.41
CA LEU A 143 -12.36 -15.46 15.01
C LEU A 143 -12.47 -15.26 13.49
N GLN A 144 -12.16 -16.31 12.72
CA GLN A 144 -12.33 -16.30 11.27
C GLN A 144 -13.78 -15.99 10.84
N LEU A 145 -14.76 -16.61 11.52
CA LEU A 145 -16.18 -16.34 11.25
C LEU A 145 -16.56 -14.91 11.62
N ILE A 146 -16.11 -14.41 12.77
CA ILE A 146 -16.36 -13.02 13.20
C ILE A 146 -15.80 -12.04 12.17
N PHE A 147 -14.54 -12.19 11.75
CA PHE A 147 -13.93 -11.34 10.73
C PHE A 147 -14.71 -11.40 9.42
N PHE A 148 -15.01 -12.60 8.92
CA PHE A 148 -15.70 -12.76 7.65
C PHE A 148 -17.11 -12.12 7.67
N VAL A 149 -17.92 -12.42 8.69
CA VAL A 149 -19.29 -11.88 8.80
C VAL A 149 -19.26 -10.37 9.04
N SER A 150 -18.40 -9.89 9.95
CA SER A 150 -18.31 -8.44 10.20
C SER A 150 -17.78 -7.68 9.00
N GLY A 151 -16.88 -8.25 8.20
CA GLY A 151 -16.43 -7.65 6.94
C GLY A 151 -17.57 -7.44 5.95
N TRP A 152 -18.46 -8.43 5.79
CA TRP A 152 -19.67 -8.28 4.97
C TRP A 152 -20.67 -7.28 5.53
N ILE A 153 -20.88 -7.26 6.85
CA ILE A 153 -21.73 -6.26 7.50
C ILE A 153 -21.16 -4.86 7.27
N MET A 154 -19.85 -4.68 7.43
CA MET A 154 -19.16 -3.41 7.18
C MET A 154 -19.34 -2.96 5.73
N LEU A 155 -19.15 -3.88 4.78
CA LEU A 155 -19.35 -3.62 3.36
C LEU A 155 -20.81 -3.26 3.04
N PHE A 156 -21.78 -3.90 3.67
CA PHE A 156 -23.18 -3.54 3.51
C PHE A 156 -23.48 -2.14 4.08
N LEU A 157 -23.01 -1.86 5.31
CA LEU A 157 -23.24 -0.57 5.97
C LEU A 157 -22.63 0.60 5.21
N LEU A 158 -21.41 0.45 4.67
CA LEU A 158 -20.78 1.51 3.89
C LEU A 158 -21.48 1.78 2.56
N LEU A 159 -22.18 0.79 1.98
CA LEU A 159 -22.95 0.98 0.75
C LEU A 159 -24.35 1.58 1.01
N VAL A 160 -24.97 1.27 2.16
CA VAL A 160 -26.31 1.76 2.51
C VAL A 160 -26.28 3.15 3.15
N TRP A 161 -25.29 3.42 4.00
CA TRP A 161 -25.12 4.69 4.72
C TRP A 161 -23.68 5.21 4.59
N PRO A 162 -23.26 5.59 3.36
CA PRO A 162 -21.89 6.00 3.08
C PRO A 162 -21.46 7.21 3.92
N GLU A 163 -22.36 8.17 4.18
CA GLU A 163 -22.05 9.38 4.95
C GLU A 163 -21.49 9.11 6.36
N ILE A 164 -21.88 8.00 6.98
CA ILE A 164 -21.45 7.61 8.33
C ILE A 164 -20.37 6.53 8.26
N PHE A 165 -20.53 5.55 7.36
CA PHE A 165 -19.75 4.32 7.36
C PHE A 165 -18.66 4.27 6.28
N PHE A 166 -18.40 5.35 5.53
CA PHE A 166 -17.29 5.40 4.57
C PHE A 166 -15.93 4.94 5.12
N PRO A 167 -15.55 5.17 6.40
CA PRO A 167 -14.23 4.75 6.89
C PRO A 167 -14.05 3.23 6.90
N LEU A 168 -15.14 2.46 6.85
CA LEU A 168 -15.09 1.01 6.84
C LEU A 168 -14.49 0.43 5.55
N VAL A 169 -14.41 1.22 4.45
CA VAL A 169 -13.82 0.78 3.18
C VAL A 169 -12.38 0.30 3.35
N TRP A 170 -11.64 0.90 4.29
CA TRP A 170 -10.23 0.59 4.53
C TRP A 170 -9.98 -0.76 5.19
N VAL A 171 -10.98 -1.34 5.85
CA VAL A 171 -10.84 -2.57 6.65
C VAL A 171 -11.78 -3.70 6.22
N SER A 172 -12.90 -3.37 5.58
CA SER A 172 -13.95 -4.34 5.22
C SER A 172 -13.43 -5.45 4.31
N VAL A 173 -12.72 -5.09 3.23
CA VAL A 173 -12.13 -6.06 2.29
C VAL A 173 -11.10 -6.94 2.99
N TYR A 174 -10.27 -6.37 3.86
CA TYR A 174 -9.31 -7.14 4.65
C TYR A 174 -10.02 -8.19 5.52
N PHE A 175 -11.10 -7.80 6.21
CA PHE A 175 -11.89 -8.70 7.07
C PHE A 175 -12.55 -9.85 6.29
N ILE A 176 -12.91 -9.62 5.03
CA ILE A 176 -13.47 -10.65 4.14
C ILE A 176 -12.37 -11.59 3.63
N VAL A 177 -11.24 -11.03 3.16
CA VAL A 177 -10.20 -11.78 2.44
C VAL A 177 -9.26 -12.52 3.40
N GLU A 178 -8.97 -11.98 4.57
CA GLU A 178 -8.03 -12.56 5.53
C GLU A 178 -8.42 -13.98 5.99
N PRO A 179 -9.68 -14.26 6.40
CA PRO A 179 -10.11 -15.62 6.73
C PRO A 179 -10.07 -16.57 5.52
N VAL A 180 -10.30 -16.08 4.31
CA VAL A 180 -10.25 -16.90 3.09
C VAL A 180 -8.80 -17.30 2.81
N ASN A 181 -7.86 -16.35 2.86
CA ASN A 181 -6.43 -16.61 2.73
C ASN A 181 -5.92 -17.58 3.80
N TYR A 182 -6.42 -17.48 5.04
CA TYR A 182 -6.11 -18.42 6.11
C TYR A 182 -6.53 -19.85 5.76
N ARG A 183 -7.77 -20.04 5.29
CA ARG A 183 -8.29 -21.37 4.91
C ARG A 183 -7.60 -21.98 3.69
N LEU A 184 -7.18 -21.14 2.75
CA LEU A 184 -6.44 -21.56 1.56
C LEU A 184 -4.95 -21.84 1.84
N GLY A 185 -4.47 -21.60 3.07
CA GLY A 185 -3.09 -21.85 3.45
C GLY A 185 -2.09 -20.83 2.90
N PHE A 186 -2.56 -19.69 2.38
CA PHE A 186 -1.68 -18.61 1.93
C PHE A 186 -1.02 -17.89 3.11
N LYS A 187 0.04 -17.14 2.83
CA LYS A 187 0.65 -16.25 3.83
C LYS A 187 -0.33 -15.12 4.15
N ASN A 188 -0.60 -14.91 5.43
CA ASN A 188 -1.58 -13.95 5.94
C ASN A 188 -1.16 -13.49 7.35
N LEU A 189 -1.78 -12.44 7.86
CA LEU A 189 -1.49 -11.87 9.18
C LEU A 189 -1.94 -12.79 10.32
N PHE A 190 -3.05 -13.51 10.17
CA PHE A 190 -3.49 -14.48 11.19
C PHE A 190 -2.42 -15.53 11.50
N HIS A 191 -1.76 -16.11 10.50
CA HIS A 191 -0.64 -17.03 10.69
C HIS A 191 0.57 -16.36 11.35
N GLN A 192 0.82 -15.08 11.07
CA GLN A 192 1.92 -14.33 11.66
C GLN A 192 1.65 -14.01 13.13
N THR A 193 0.44 -13.55 13.46
CA THR A 193 -0.01 -13.29 14.84
C THR A 193 -0.03 -14.57 15.68
N GLU A 194 -0.50 -15.68 15.13
CA GLU A 194 -0.47 -17.00 15.80
C GLU A 194 0.96 -17.45 16.15
N LYS A 195 1.93 -17.10 15.32
CA LYS A 195 3.35 -17.43 15.56
C LYS A 195 4.07 -16.36 16.38
N GLY A 196 3.41 -15.24 16.70
CA GLY A 196 4.05 -14.06 17.27
C GLY A 196 5.16 -13.49 16.38
N ASN A 197 5.13 -13.79 15.07
CA ASN A 197 6.18 -13.43 14.14
C ASN A 197 5.76 -12.23 13.29
N TRP A 198 6.05 -11.03 13.81
CA TRP A 198 5.75 -9.74 13.18
C TRP A 198 6.95 -9.16 12.41
N ARG A 199 7.73 -10.04 11.77
CA ARG A 199 8.86 -9.67 10.91
C ARG A 199 8.46 -9.60 9.44
#